data_AF-A0A6J5VVD6-F1
#
_entry.id   AF-A0A6J5VVD6-F1
#
_cell.length_a   1.000
_cell.length_b   1.000
_cell.length_c   1.000
_cell.angle_alpha   90.00
_cell.angle_beta   90.00
_cell.angle_gamma   90.00
#
_symmetry.space_group_name_H-M   'P 1'
#
loop_
_entity.id
_entity.type
_entity.pdbx_description
1 polymer ?
#
loop_
_entity_poly.entity_id
_entity_poly.type
_entity_poly.pdbx_seq_one_letter_code
_entity_poly.pdbx_strand_id
1 'polypeptide(L)'
;MWATFFTSLKNYTYLWNPSIRKVKKIASFPVQDTIYTLTIIALGFGFHRAENDYKVVRVTRFRRKGKKSRFEVEVYSLRLNAWRSISAVPPISYDVQVSRRRCALLNGIVYWMTMEPNSSTFILSFDFGSE
;
A
#
# COMPACT_ATOMS: atom_id res chain seq x y z
N MET A 1 9.81 10.92 -16.48
CA MET A 1 8.87 11.37 -15.43
C MET A 1 7.76 10.33 -15.33
N TRP A 2 7.64 9.59 -14.23
CA TRP A 2 6.58 8.59 -14.01
C TRP A 2 5.63 9.09 -12.91
N ALA A 3 4.43 9.55 -13.29
CA ALA A 3 3.20 9.63 -12.50
C ALA A 3 2.05 9.61 -13.54
N THR A 4 0.83 9.11 -13.30
CA THR A 4 -0.04 9.13 -12.13
C THR A 4 -1.09 8.03 -12.37
N PHE A 5 -1.70 7.49 -11.32
CA PHE A 5 -2.74 6.44 -11.30
C PHE A 5 -2.25 4.99 -11.12
N PHE A 6 -2.66 4.41 -9.99
CA PHE A 6 -2.67 2.99 -9.72
C PHE A 6 -4.13 2.56 -9.57
N THR A 7 -4.49 1.40 -10.10
CA THR A 7 -5.77 0.77 -9.81
C THR A 7 -5.51 -0.61 -9.22
N SER A 8 -6.23 -0.91 -8.15
CA SER A 8 -6.24 -2.22 -7.52
C SER A 8 -7.58 -2.88 -7.84
N LEU A 9 -7.55 -3.87 -8.73
CA LEU A 9 -8.71 -4.70 -9.05
C LEU A 9 -8.57 -6.03 -8.31
N LYS A 10 -9.34 -6.21 -7.22
CA LYS A 10 -9.46 -7.39 -6.34
C LYS A 10 -8.16 -8.14 -5.99
N ASN A 11 -7.46 -8.70 -6.98
CA ASN A 11 -6.24 -9.51 -6.88
C ASN A 11 -5.08 -9.03 -7.80
N TYR A 12 -5.10 -7.80 -8.29
CA TYR A 12 -4.00 -7.27 -9.11
C TYR A 12 -3.68 -5.81 -8.80
N THR A 13 -2.39 -5.48 -8.88
CA THR A 13 -1.91 -4.10 -8.81
C THR A 13 -1.19 -3.75 -10.11
N TYR A 14 -1.62 -2.65 -10.71
CA TYR A 14 -1.05 -2.13 -11.95
C TYR A 14 -0.45 -0.75 -11.70
N LEU A 15 0.74 -0.54 -12.25
CA LEU A 15 1.35 0.76 -12.40
C LEU A 15 1.05 1.27 -13.81
N TRP A 16 0.42 2.43 -13.92
CA TRP A 16 0.13 3.03 -15.21
C TRP A 16 0.88 4.35 -15.37
N ASN A 17 1.56 4.50 -16.51
CA ASN A 17 2.08 5.78 -16.96
C ASN A 17 1.23 6.26 -18.15
N PRO A 18 0.31 7.20 -17.92
CA PRO A 18 -0.57 7.71 -18.97
C PRO A 18 0.21 8.47 -20.04
N SER A 19 1.27 9.21 -19.68
CA SER A 19 2.06 10.04 -20.60
C SER A 19 2.72 9.24 -21.72
N ILE A 20 3.07 7.97 -21.44
CA ILE A 20 3.65 7.06 -22.45
C ILE A 20 2.73 5.87 -22.76
N ARG A 21 1.50 5.89 -22.24
CA ARG A 21 0.49 4.82 -22.42
C ARG A 21 0.98 3.41 -22.07
N LYS A 22 1.87 3.29 -21.07
CA LYS A 22 2.39 1.99 -20.62
C LYS A 22 1.75 1.55 -19.31
N VAL A 23 1.29 0.32 -19.27
CA VAL A 23 0.79 -0.35 -18.06
C VAL A 23 1.74 -1.47 -17.69
N LYS A 24 2.13 -1.54 -16.42
CA LYS A 24 2.94 -2.62 -15.85
C LYS A 24 2.15 -3.30 -14.75
N LYS A 25 1.94 -4.61 -14.88
CA LYS A 25 1.43 -5.43 -13.78
C LYS A 25 2.56 -5.64 -12.78
N ILE A 26 2.38 -5.18 -11.54
CA ILE A 26 3.41 -5.27 -10.51
C ILE A 26 3.07 -6.30 -9.43
N ALA A 27 1.80 -6.69 -9.28
CA ALA A 27 1.44 -7.76 -8.35
C ALA A 27 0.34 -8.68 -8.92
N SER A 28 0.45 -9.95 -8.55
CA SER A 28 -0.63 -10.94 -8.57
C SER A 28 -0.77 -11.42 -7.13
N PHE A 29 -1.94 -11.26 -6.52
CA PHE A 29 -2.17 -11.84 -5.19
C PHE A 29 -2.21 -13.36 -5.34
N PRO A 30 -1.58 -14.13 -4.43
CA PRO A 30 -1.97 -15.51 -4.25
C PRO A 30 -3.46 -15.51 -3.88
N VAL A 31 -4.18 -16.44 -4.50
CA VAL A 31 -5.63 -16.65 -4.42
C VAL A 31 -6.12 -16.51 -2.97
N GLN A 32 -7.33 -15.94 -2.79
CA GLN A 32 -8.03 -15.96 -1.50
C GLN A 32 -7.91 -17.36 -0.88
N ASP A 33 -7.18 -17.46 0.22
CA ASP A 33 -7.23 -18.64 1.07
C ASP A 33 -8.68 -18.73 1.58
N THR A 34 -9.31 -19.91 1.50
CA THR A 34 -10.67 -20.13 2.01
C THR A 34 -10.81 -19.73 3.48
N ILE A 35 -9.68 -19.65 4.20
CA ILE A 35 -9.59 -19.32 5.61
C ILE A 35 -9.39 -17.80 5.86
N TYR A 36 -8.76 -17.06 4.94
CA TYR A 36 -8.38 -15.66 5.15
C TYR A 36 -8.88 -14.74 4.03
N THR A 37 -9.55 -13.65 4.43
CA THR A 37 -9.85 -12.54 3.52
C THR A 37 -8.68 -11.55 3.52
N LEU A 38 -8.00 -11.47 2.39
CA LEU A 38 -6.94 -10.50 2.13
C LEU A 38 -7.53 -9.22 1.54
N THR A 39 -7.12 -8.06 2.06
CA THR A 39 -7.56 -6.76 1.53
C THR A 39 -6.47 -5.71 1.60
N ILE A 40 -6.16 -5.06 0.47
CA ILE A 40 -5.33 -3.84 0.48
C ILE A 40 -6.14 -2.71 1.12
N ILE A 41 -5.64 -2.18 2.24
CA ILE A 41 -6.30 -1.06 2.94
C ILE A 41 -5.61 0.27 2.65
N ALA A 42 -4.30 0.26 2.40
CA ALA A 42 -3.52 1.42 2.02
C ALA A 42 -2.63 1.09 0.83
N LEU A 43 -2.49 2.04 -0.09
CA LEU A 43 -1.62 1.93 -1.26
C LEU A 43 -1.04 3.33 -1.52
N GLY A 44 0.26 3.39 -1.75
CA GLY A 44 1.02 4.62 -1.94
C GLY A 44 2.07 4.44 -3.02
N PHE A 45 2.34 5.50 -3.77
CA PHE A 45 3.37 5.53 -4.81
C PHE A 45 4.20 6.79 -4.64
N GLY A 46 5.52 6.66 -4.75
CA GLY A 46 6.41 7.81 -4.63
C GLY A 46 7.78 7.57 -5.23
N PHE A 47 8.57 8.64 -5.29
CA PHE A 47 9.95 8.60 -5.73
C PHE A 47 10.88 8.69 -4.52
N HIS A 48 11.67 7.64 -4.31
CA HIS A 48 12.72 7.61 -3.31
C HIS A 48 14.01 8.19 -3.91
N ARG A 49 14.32 9.43 -3.52
CA ARG A 49 15.40 10.22 -4.13
C ARG A 49 16.79 9.62 -3.91
N ALA A 50 17.09 9.11 -2.72
CA ALA A 50 18.42 8.58 -2.39
C ALA A 50 18.76 7.36 -3.25
N GLU A 51 17.79 6.50 -3.51
CA GLU A 51 17.97 5.32 -4.37
C GLU A 51 17.70 5.60 -5.86
N ASN A 52 17.24 6.81 -6.22
CA ASN A 52 16.77 7.13 -7.56
C ASN A 52 15.77 6.08 -8.08
N ASP A 53 14.80 5.71 -7.24
CA ASP A 53 13.86 4.63 -7.50
C ASP A 53 12.42 5.05 -7.26
N TYR A 54 11.52 4.57 -8.12
CA TYR A 54 10.09 4.70 -7.87
C TYR A 54 9.61 3.51 -7.07
N LYS A 55 8.92 3.78 -5.96
CA LYS A 55 8.46 2.75 -5.03
C LYS A 55 6.96 2.78 -4.88
N VAL A 56 6.39 1.60 -4.62
CA VAL A 56 4.98 1.45 -4.24
C VAL A 56 4.95 0.79 -2.87
N VAL A 57 4.31 1.42 -1.90
CA VAL A 57 4.04 0.80 -0.60
C VAL A 57 2.59 0.34 -0.56
N ARG A 58 2.34 -0.85 -0.01
CA ARG A 58 0.98 -1.30 0.29
C ARG A 58 0.88 -1.82 1.71
N VAL A 59 -0.28 -1.62 2.31
CA VAL A 59 -0.66 -2.23 3.59
C VAL A 59 -1.79 -3.20 3.32
N THR A 60 -1.55 -4.47 3.63
CA THR A 60 -2.49 -5.57 3.44
C THR A 60 -3.05 -5.98 4.79
N ARG A 61 -4.38 -6.09 4.88
CA ARG A 61 -5.09 -6.64 6.03
C ARG A 61 -5.51 -8.09 5.75
N PHE A 62 -5.18 -8.97 6.68
CA PHE A 62 -5.64 -10.36 6.71
C PHE A 62 -6.71 -10.51 7.78
N ARG A 63 -7.93 -10.88 7.38
CA ARG A 63 -9.05 -11.15 8.27
C ARG A 63 -9.37 -12.64 8.31
N ARG A 64 -9.60 -13.16 9.52
CA ARG A 64 -10.14 -14.50 9.74
C ARG A 64 -11.24 -14.42 10.78
N LYS A 65 -12.37 -15.07 10.51
CA LYS A 65 -13.51 -15.10 11.43
C LYS A 65 -13.06 -15.59 12.82
N GLY A 66 -13.39 -14.82 13.87
CA GLY A 66 -13.02 -15.13 15.25
C GLY A 66 -11.56 -14.89 15.63
N LYS A 67 -10.74 -14.25 14.77
CA LYS A 67 -9.36 -13.85 15.11
C LYS A 67 -9.12 -12.37 14.83
N LYS A 68 -8.19 -11.78 15.58
CA LYS A 68 -7.69 -10.42 15.33
C LYS A 68 -7.07 -10.34 13.94
N SER A 69 -7.30 -9.23 13.25
CA SER A 69 -6.69 -8.96 11.95
C SER A 69 -5.16 -8.97 12.05
N ARG A 70 -4.47 -9.30 10.95
CA ARG A 70 -3.03 -9.09 10.81
C ARG A 70 -2.77 -8.08 9.70
N PHE A 71 -1.67 -7.35 9.83
CA PHE A 71 -1.24 -6.37 8.84
C PHE A 71 0.14 -6.73 8.34
N GLU A 72 0.35 -6.60 7.03
CA GLU A 72 1.65 -6.68 6.40
C GLU A 72 1.88 -5.42 5.58
N VAL A 73 3.11 -4.93 5.62
CA VAL A 73 3.55 -3.80 4.81
C VAL A 73 4.58 -4.32 3.81
N GLU A 74 4.36 -4.02 2.54
CA GLU A 74 5.24 -4.45 1.46
C GLU A 74 5.57 -3.26 0.59
N VAL A 75 6.82 -3.21 0.14
CA VAL A 75 7.34 -2.18 -0.75
C VAL A 75 7.80 -2.82 -2.04
N TYR A 76 7.29 -2.33 -3.16
CA TYR A 76 7.77 -2.66 -4.49
C TYR A 76 8.80 -1.64 -4.94
N SER A 77 9.96 -2.11 -5.37
CA SER A 77 10.96 -1.30 -6.06
C SER A 77 10.76 -1.45 -7.57
N LEU A 78 10.58 -0.33 -8.28
CA LEU A 78 10.46 -0.35 -9.73
C LEU A 78 11.80 -0.74 -10.38
N ARG A 79 12.90 -0.26 -9.81
CA ARG A 79 14.28 -0.57 -10.22
C ARG A 79 14.61 -2.06 -10.08
N LEU A 80 14.31 -2.67 -8.93
CA LEU A 80 14.56 -4.10 -8.69
C LEU A 80 13.46 -5.00 -9.28
N ASN A 81 12.34 -4.42 -9.69
CA ASN A 81 11.18 -5.14 -10.20
C ASN A 81 10.65 -6.19 -9.21
N ALA A 82 10.76 -5.93 -7.90
CA ALA A 82 10.47 -6.90 -6.86
C ALA A 82 9.74 -6.25 -5.68
N TRP A 83 8.88 -7.05 -5.04
CA TRP A 83 8.31 -6.73 -3.72
C TRP A 83 9.26 -7.21 -2.64
N ARG A 84 9.37 -6.43 -1.57
CA ARG A 84 9.95 -6.85 -0.31
C ARG A 84 8.95 -6.59 0.82
N SER A 85 8.83 -7.55 1.73
CA SER A 85 8.13 -7.33 2.99
C SER A 85 9.03 -6.53 3.92
N ILE A 86 8.45 -5.64 4.71
CA ILE A 86 9.17 -4.89 5.73
C ILE A 86 8.61 -5.22 7.10
N SER A 87 9.48 -5.29 8.10
CA SER A 87 9.12 -5.57 9.49
C SER A 87 8.54 -4.35 10.20
N ALA A 88 7.53 -3.72 9.58
CA ALA A 88 6.81 -2.59 10.13
C ALA A 88 5.45 -3.06 10.68
N VAL A 89 5.19 -2.77 11.95
CA VAL A 89 3.86 -2.93 12.54
C VAL A 89 3.15 -1.58 12.49
N PRO A 90 2.13 -1.40 11.61
CA PRO A 90 1.45 -0.12 11.54
C PRO A 90 0.73 0.16 12.87
N PRO A 91 0.84 1.37 13.43
CA PRO A 91 0.23 1.75 14.71
C PRO A 91 -1.27 2.03 14.53
N ILE A 92 -2.02 1.02 14.10
CA ILE A 92 -3.45 1.11 13.77
C ILE A 92 -4.23 -0.03 14.43
N SER A 93 -5.50 0.21 14.74
CA SER A 93 -6.34 -0.87 15.27
C SER A 93 -6.64 -1.95 14.23
N TYR A 94 -6.99 -3.14 14.71
CA TYR A 94 -7.36 -4.28 13.88
C TYR A 94 -8.56 -4.02 12.95
N ASP A 95 -9.43 -3.08 13.32
CA ASP A 95 -10.67 -2.74 12.61
C ASP A 95 -10.69 -1.35 11.97
N VAL A 96 -9.55 -0.64 12.01
CA VAL A 96 -9.40 0.69 11.40
C VAL A 96 -9.92 0.72 9.96
N GLN A 97 -10.55 1.81 9.55
CA GLN A 97 -10.84 2.05 8.15
C GLN A 97 -9.79 3.01 7.58
N VAL A 98 -9.14 2.61 6.50
CA VAL A 98 -8.17 3.48 5.80
C VAL A 98 -8.84 4.01 4.54
N SER A 99 -8.82 5.33 4.37
CA SER A 99 -9.42 5.96 3.21
C SER A 99 -8.55 5.75 1.98
N ARG A 100 -8.93 4.77 1.15
CA ARG A 100 -8.25 4.48 -0.14
C ARG A 100 -8.20 5.67 -1.10
N ARG A 101 -9.09 6.65 -0.94
CA ARG A 101 -9.19 7.84 -1.81
C ARG A 101 -8.43 9.05 -1.27
N ARG A 102 -8.04 9.06 0.01
CA ARG A 102 -7.37 10.19 0.67
C ARG A 102 -5.91 9.80 0.96
N CYS A 103 -5.12 9.73 -0.10
CA CYS A 103 -3.69 9.47 -0.09
C CYS A 103 -2.95 10.70 -0.63
N ALA A 104 -1.90 11.14 0.06
CA ALA A 104 -1.02 12.22 -0.41
C ALA A 104 0.45 11.77 -0.35
N LEU A 105 1.27 12.27 -1.26
CA LEU A 105 2.73 12.11 -1.23
C LEU A 105 3.36 13.48 -1.07
N LEU A 106 4.20 13.65 -0.05
CA LEU A 106 4.95 14.87 0.19
C LEU A 106 6.35 14.51 0.69
N ASN A 107 7.39 15.03 0.01
CA ASN A 107 8.80 14.84 0.38
C ASN A 107 9.22 13.37 0.56
N GLY A 108 8.70 12.45 -0.25
CA GLY A 108 9.02 11.02 -0.13
C GLY A 108 8.24 10.29 0.97
N ILE A 109 7.33 10.98 1.67
CA ILE A 109 6.46 10.39 2.68
C ILE A 109 5.05 10.30 2.12
N VAL A 110 4.45 9.10 2.22
CA VAL A 110 3.05 8.86 1.87
C VAL A 110 2.19 9.02 3.11
N TYR A 111 1.05 9.69 2.98
CA TYR A 111 0.09 9.92 4.03
C TYR A 111 -1.27 9.35 3.65
N TRP A 112 -1.93 8.67 4.58
CA TRP A 112 -3.31 8.21 4.46
C TRP A 112 -4.13 8.67 5.65
N MET A 113 -5.39 9.03 5.38
CA MET A 113 -6.35 9.26 6.45
C MET A 113 -6.94 7.94 6.95
N THR A 114 -6.96 7.74 8.26
CA THR A 114 -7.52 6.57 8.92
C THR A 114 -8.64 6.98 9.88
N MET A 115 -9.62 6.10 10.06
CA MET A 115 -10.75 6.29 10.97
C MET A 115 -10.86 5.06 11.87
N GLU A 116 -10.76 5.29 13.17
CA GLU A 116 -10.89 4.27 14.21
C GLU A 116 -12.36 3.92 14.49
N PRO A 117 -12.65 2.75 15.10
CA PRO A 117 -14.03 2.36 15.45
C PRO A 117 -14.77 3.36 16.35
N ASN A 118 -14.04 4.11 17.17
CA ASN A 118 -14.59 5.17 18.02
C ASN A 118 -14.78 6.51 17.27
N SER A 119 -14.73 6.50 15.93
CA SER A 119 -14.84 7.68 15.05
C SER A 119 -13.68 8.68 15.15
N SER A 120 -12.62 8.39 15.89
CA SER A 120 -11.40 9.22 15.88
C SER A 120 -10.70 9.10 14.54
N THR A 121 -10.21 10.23 14.01
CA THR A 121 -9.49 10.28 12.73
C THR A 121 -8.01 10.52 12.97
N PHE A 122 -7.15 9.74 12.31
CA PHE A 122 -5.70 9.90 12.37
C PHE A 122 -5.09 10.00 10.97
N ILE A 123 -3.84 10.43 10.92
CA ILE A 123 -3.02 10.40 9.71
C ILE A 123 -1.97 9.31 9.90
N LEU A 124 -2.04 8.27 9.08
CA LEU A 124 -0.99 7.27 8.96
C LEU A 124 0.03 7.76 7.94
N SER A 125 1.31 7.60 8.22
CA SER A 125 2.38 7.95 7.28
C SER A 125 3.32 6.78 7.04
N PHE A 126 4.00 6.81 5.89
CA PHE A 126 5.07 5.89 5.53
C PHE A 126 6.17 6.67 4.82
N ASP A 127 7.38 6.63 5.36
CA ASP A 127 8.56 7.29 4.80
C ASP A 127 9.40 6.29 4.01
N PHE A 128 9.53 6.52 2.69
CA PHE A 128 10.37 5.69 1.82
C PHE A 128 11.88 5.83 2.12
N GLY A 129 12.30 6.81 2.91
CA GLY A 129 13.69 6.98 3.34
C GLY A 129 14.07 6.21 4.61
N SER A 130 13.08 5.72 5.38
CA SER A 130 13.30 5.07 6.68
C SER A 130 12.88 3.58 6.70
N GLU A 131 12.76 2.98 5.51
CA GLU A 131 12.27 1.61 5.28
C GLU A 131 13.36 0.52 5.30
#